data_AF-A0A1G8K719-F1
#
_entry.id   AF-A0A1G8K719-F1
#
_cell.length_a   1.000
_cell.length_b   1.000
_cell.length_c   1.000
_cell.angle_alpha   90.00
_cell.angle_beta   90.00
_cell.angle_gamma   90.00
#
_symmetry.space_group_name_H-M   'P 1'
#
loop_
_entity.id
_entity.type
_entity.pdbx_description
1 polymer ?
#
loop_
_entity_poly.entity_id
_entity_poly.type
_entity_poly.pdbx_seq_one_letter_code
_entity_poly.pdbx_strand_id
1 'polypeptide(L)'
;MGLGYGSPGGSSFEQQMRAEIIQAANLMNVGKTDFSNFKNSRCNPQYWNRTAGGGFELKPGVRPSAAINDIFVNGQLYAFECAMAMVMILYKATIASIGAEAFDRYFTDLYLWDWNYDSNLQMITTFNKFEMQAGDVVYFRNPDHDPELPEWQGENAIMLGADRYYGHGLGIKSAEEMIASLNRKRVPGSRTSAYLTDEALHPNFDYISGLAARGGVPAVKGNSGKNAVYSRIGVRTYIYK
;
A
#
# COMPACT_ATOMS: atom_id res chain seq x y z
N MET A 1 -28.52 28.57 5.08
CA MET A 1 -27.19 28.30 5.68
C MET A 1 -26.46 27.37 4.75
N GLY A 2 -25.51 27.90 3.97
CA GLY A 2 -24.76 27.12 3.00
C GLY A 2 -23.75 26.24 3.73
N LEU A 3 -23.79 24.93 3.45
CA LEU A 3 -22.71 24.02 3.79
C LEU A 3 -21.52 24.40 2.92
N GLY A 4 -20.47 24.91 3.57
CA GLY A 4 -19.22 25.24 2.91
C GLY A 4 -18.60 23.97 2.35
N TYR A 5 -18.57 23.87 1.03
CA TYR A 5 -17.69 22.93 0.34
C TYR A 5 -16.25 23.34 0.66
N GLY A 6 -15.59 22.55 1.50
CA GLY A 6 -14.15 22.61 1.66
C GLY A 6 -13.48 22.43 0.30
N SER A 7 -12.39 23.16 0.09
CA SER A 7 -11.56 23.09 -1.11
C SER A 7 -11.20 21.64 -1.48
N PRO A 8 -10.89 21.31 -2.75
CA PRO A 8 -10.52 19.96 -3.18
C PRO A 8 -9.24 19.39 -2.53
N GLY A 9 -8.51 20.21 -1.76
CA GLY A 9 -7.44 19.76 -0.87
C GLY A 9 -7.98 19.69 0.56
N GLY A 10 -7.99 18.48 1.14
CA GLY A 10 -8.58 18.20 2.44
C GLY A 10 -7.92 18.90 3.64
N SER A 11 -8.22 18.43 4.84
CA SER A 11 -7.69 19.00 6.09
C SER A 11 -6.15 19.11 6.08
N SER A 12 -5.58 19.98 6.91
CA SER A 12 -4.11 20.08 7.03
C SER A 12 -3.45 18.73 7.35
N PHE A 13 -4.16 17.86 8.06
CA PHE A 13 -3.76 16.48 8.31
C PHE A 13 -3.71 15.63 7.05
N GLU A 14 -4.73 15.69 6.20
CA GLU A 14 -4.73 14.99 4.91
C GLU A 14 -3.56 15.44 4.04
N GLN A 15 -3.35 16.75 3.89
CA GLN A 15 -2.24 17.27 3.08
C GLN A 15 -0.88 16.79 3.60
N GLN A 16 -0.68 16.81 4.92
CA GLN A 16 0.53 16.29 5.55
C GLN A 16 0.69 14.78 5.31
N MET A 17 -0.35 14.00 5.56
CA MET A 17 -0.28 12.54 5.42
C MET A 17 -0.06 12.11 3.95
N ARG A 18 -0.65 12.80 2.97
CA ARG A 18 -0.35 12.59 1.55
C ARG A 18 1.11 12.84 1.23
N ALA A 19 1.70 13.90 1.77
CA ALA A 19 3.13 14.17 1.63
C ALA A 19 3.98 13.05 2.26
N GLU A 20 3.58 12.50 3.41
CA GLU A 20 4.26 11.37 4.04
C GLU A 20 4.13 10.06 3.24
N ILE A 21 3.00 9.82 2.56
CA ILE A 21 2.85 8.67 1.64
C ILE A 21 3.85 8.79 0.48
N ILE A 22 3.93 9.98 -0.14
CA ILE A 22 4.87 10.26 -1.22
C ILE A 22 6.31 10.09 -0.72
N GLN A 23 6.63 10.60 0.47
CA GLN A 23 7.94 10.47 1.07
C GLN A 23 8.30 9.01 1.36
N ALA A 24 7.36 8.22 1.89
CA ALA A 24 7.55 6.80 2.13
C ALA A 24 7.80 6.03 0.82
N ALA A 25 7.08 6.35 -0.26
CA ALA A 25 7.33 5.77 -1.58
C ALA A 25 8.74 6.09 -2.11
N ASN A 26 9.19 7.35 -1.97
CA ASN A 26 10.55 7.76 -2.33
C ASN A 26 11.62 7.00 -1.50
N LEU A 27 11.39 6.85 -0.19
CA LEU A 27 12.28 6.09 0.70
C LEU A 27 12.35 4.62 0.29
N MET A 28 11.23 3.99 -0.04
CA MET A 28 11.23 2.60 -0.49
C MET A 28 11.97 2.44 -1.82
N ASN A 29 11.78 3.37 -2.77
CA ASN A 29 12.47 3.36 -4.06
C ASN A 29 14.00 3.36 -3.94
N VAL A 30 14.55 4.03 -2.93
CA VAL A 30 16.01 4.08 -2.68
C VAL A 30 16.47 3.10 -1.59
N GLY A 31 15.54 2.49 -0.86
CA GLY A 31 15.76 1.68 0.34
C GLY A 31 16.31 0.28 0.10
N LYS A 32 16.59 -0.09 -1.16
CA LYS A 32 17.13 -1.40 -1.57
C LYS A 32 16.24 -2.60 -1.19
N THR A 33 14.93 -2.41 -1.10
CA THR A 33 13.98 -3.53 -1.08
C THR A 33 13.89 -4.13 -2.48
N ASP A 34 13.81 -5.46 -2.57
CA ASP A 34 13.68 -6.14 -3.86
C ASP A 34 12.24 -6.56 -4.12
N PHE A 35 11.82 -6.56 -5.38
CA PHE A 35 10.60 -7.24 -5.77
C PHE A 35 10.78 -8.76 -5.65
N SER A 36 9.77 -9.45 -5.10
CA SER A 36 9.70 -10.91 -5.11
C SER A 36 8.26 -11.38 -5.05
N ASN A 37 7.97 -12.49 -5.72
CA ASN A 37 6.73 -13.23 -5.47
C ASN A 37 6.67 -13.80 -4.04
N PHE A 38 5.47 -14.22 -3.61
CA PHE A 38 5.25 -14.78 -2.27
C PHE A 38 6.15 -15.98 -1.97
N LYS A 39 6.36 -16.88 -2.94
CA LYS A 39 7.17 -18.10 -2.74
C LYS A 39 8.61 -17.78 -2.36
N ASN A 40 9.18 -16.70 -2.89
CA ASN A 40 10.57 -16.30 -2.69
C ASN A 40 10.74 -15.09 -1.76
N SER A 41 9.64 -14.59 -1.17
CA SER A 41 9.68 -13.42 -0.29
C SER A 41 10.68 -13.59 0.87
N ARG A 42 11.17 -12.49 1.41
CA ARG A 42 12.10 -12.50 2.55
C ARG A 42 11.87 -11.27 3.43
N CYS A 43 12.09 -11.43 4.73
CA CYS A 43 11.94 -10.37 5.71
C CYS A 43 13.02 -10.50 6.80
N ASN A 44 13.30 -9.41 7.50
CA ASN A 44 14.21 -9.44 8.65
C ASN A 44 13.63 -10.33 9.77
N PRO A 45 14.27 -11.46 10.13
CA PRO A 45 13.77 -12.37 11.14
C PRO A 45 13.83 -11.78 12.55
N GLN A 46 14.46 -10.62 12.77
CA GLN A 46 14.37 -9.93 14.05
C GLN A 46 12.94 -9.47 14.37
N TYR A 47 12.19 -9.05 13.34
CA TYR A 47 10.88 -8.42 13.49
C TYR A 47 9.71 -9.30 13.03
N TRP A 48 9.95 -10.15 12.03
CA TRP A 48 8.90 -10.86 11.31
C TRP A 48 9.15 -12.37 11.27
N ASN A 49 8.06 -13.15 11.37
CA ASN A 49 8.02 -14.54 10.96
C ASN A 49 7.53 -14.59 9.51
N ARG A 50 8.32 -15.19 8.62
CA ARG A 50 7.85 -15.47 7.26
C ARG A 50 6.97 -16.72 7.27
N THR A 51 5.72 -16.59 6.84
CA THR A 51 4.77 -17.72 6.76
C THR A 51 5.05 -18.59 5.53
N ALA A 52 4.49 -19.81 5.52
CA ALA A 52 4.59 -20.70 4.36
C ALA A 52 3.98 -20.08 3.09
N GLY A 53 2.96 -19.24 3.24
CA GLY A 53 2.34 -18.48 2.15
C GLY A 53 3.11 -17.23 1.71
N GLY A 54 4.30 -16.99 2.27
CA GLY A 54 5.15 -15.86 1.89
C GLY A 54 4.82 -14.53 2.55
N GLY A 55 3.88 -14.50 3.50
CA GLY A 55 3.53 -13.31 4.26
C GLY A 55 4.45 -13.08 5.44
N PHE A 56 4.44 -11.86 5.98
CA PHE A 56 5.24 -11.47 7.14
C PHE A 56 4.33 -11.24 8.34
N GLU A 57 4.38 -12.16 9.30
CA GLU A 57 3.66 -12.05 10.57
C GLU A 57 4.55 -11.37 11.61
N LEU A 58 4.05 -10.31 12.24
CA LEU A 58 4.78 -9.58 13.26
C LEU A 58 5.06 -10.50 14.45
N LYS A 59 6.31 -10.51 14.93
CA LYS A 59 6.67 -11.33 16.09
C LYS A 59 5.99 -10.83 17.38
N PRO A 60 5.59 -11.73 18.28
CA PRO A 60 5.05 -11.36 19.58
C PRO A 60 6.00 -10.43 20.36
N GLY A 61 5.46 -9.35 20.92
CA GLY A 61 6.21 -8.38 21.73
C GLY A 61 7.06 -7.38 20.93
N VAL A 62 7.12 -7.48 19.60
CA VAL A 62 7.77 -6.49 18.75
C VAL A 62 6.85 -5.29 18.55
N ARG A 63 7.40 -4.07 18.66
CA ARG A 63 6.65 -2.83 18.37
C ARG A 63 6.34 -2.74 16.87
N PRO A 64 5.06 -2.62 16.47
CA PRO A 64 4.65 -2.51 15.07
C PRO A 64 5.40 -1.41 14.29
N SER A 65 5.52 -0.23 14.89
CA SER A 65 6.22 0.91 14.29
C SER A 65 7.71 0.62 14.04
N ALA A 66 8.38 -0.07 14.97
CA ALA A 66 9.77 -0.45 14.82
C ALA A 66 9.95 -1.45 13.67
N ALA A 67 9.07 -2.44 13.56
CA ALA A 67 9.09 -3.44 12.50
C ALA A 67 8.83 -2.85 11.11
N ILE A 68 7.88 -1.91 11.00
CA ILE A 68 7.62 -1.20 9.74
C ILE A 68 8.79 -0.29 9.39
N ASN A 69 9.32 0.49 10.35
CA ASN A 69 10.45 1.39 10.10
C ASN A 69 11.70 0.63 9.64
N ASP A 70 11.94 -0.58 10.16
CA ASP A 70 13.07 -1.43 9.76
C ASP A 70 13.07 -1.76 8.26
N ILE A 71 11.89 -1.88 7.61
CA ILE A 71 11.77 -2.13 6.17
C ILE A 71 12.43 -1.02 5.35
N PHE A 72 12.32 0.23 5.81
CA PHE A 72 12.84 1.41 5.11
C PHE A 72 14.30 1.72 5.46
N VAL A 73 14.84 1.10 6.53
CA VAL A 73 16.22 1.31 6.98
C VAL A 73 17.12 0.16 6.53
N ASN A 74 16.62 -1.07 6.60
CA ASN A 74 17.32 -2.31 6.29
C ASN A 74 16.67 -3.02 5.10
N GLY A 75 16.25 -2.28 4.07
CA GLY A 75 15.49 -2.82 2.95
C GLY A 75 16.17 -3.96 2.21
N GLN A 76 17.50 -4.05 2.23
CA GLN A 76 18.26 -5.20 1.73
C GLN A 76 17.94 -6.53 2.45
N LEU A 77 17.25 -6.50 3.60
CA LEU A 77 16.74 -7.69 4.31
C LEU A 77 15.29 -8.05 3.93
N TYR A 78 14.65 -7.25 3.08
CA TYR A 78 13.30 -7.49 2.58
C TYR A 78 13.17 -7.66 1.06
N ALA A 79 12.36 -8.64 0.64
CA ALA A 79 11.81 -8.73 -0.72
C ALA A 79 10.37 -9.21 -0.69
N PHE A 80 9.48 -8.54 -1.43
CA PHE A 80 8.03 -8.75 -1.33
C PHE A 80 7.27 -8.30 -2.59
N GLU A 81 5.98 -8.60 -2.62
CA GLU A 81 5.06 -8.29 -3.72
C GLU A 81 4.65 -6.81 -3.76
N CYS A 82 4.15 -6.35 -4.91
CA CYS A 82 3.78 -4.94 -5.10
C CYS A 82 2.63 -4.50 -4.18
N ALA A 83 1.64 -5.36 -3.93
CA ALA A 83 0.54 -5.09 -3.01
C ALA A 83 1.02 -4.87 -1.56
N MET A 84 1.96 -5.71 -1.11
CA MET A 84 2.56 -5.57 0.23
C MET A 84 3.32 -4.24 0.36
N ALA A 85 4.02 -3.83 -0.68
CA ALA A 85 4.73 -2.56 -0.73
C ALA A 85 3.79 -1.36 -0.47
N MET A 86 2.59 -1.37 -1.08
CA MET A 86 1.60 -0.31 -0.88
C MET A 86 1.15 -0.22 0.58
N VAL A 87 0.80 -1.36 1.19
CA VAL A 87 0.40 -1.40 2.61
C VAL A 87 1.52 -0.91 3.53
N MET A 88 2.77 -1.34 3.28
CA MET A 88 3.95 -0.89 4.05
C MET A 88 4.18 0.63 3.95
N ILE A 89 4.00 1.21 2.76
CA ILE A 89 4.09 2.66 2.53
C ILE A 89 3.00 3.39 3.33
N LEU A 90 1.77 2.91 3.30
CA LEU A 90 0.65 3.52 4.04
C LEU A 90 0.86 3.43 5.55
N TYR A 91 1.43 2.34 6.06
CA TYR A 91 1.83 2.25 7.46
C TYR A 91 2.95 3.21 7.82
N LYS A 92 3.98 3.31 6.99
CA LYS A 92 5.09 4.25 7.22
C LYS A 92 4.57 5.69 7.28
N ALA A 93 3.68 6.07 6.38
CA ALA A 93 3.05 7.38 6.36
C ALA A 93 2.16 7.60 7.59
N THR A 94 1.36 6.59 7.99
CA THR A 94 0.56 6.66 9.21
C THR A 94 1.43 6.91 10.43
N ILE A 95 2.55 6.17 10.59
CA ILE A 95 3.51 6.36 11.69
C ILE A 95 4.05 7.80 11.71
N ALA A 96 4.39 8.36 10.55
CA ALA A 96 4.88 9.73 10.45
C ALA A 96 3.81 10.77 10.82
N SER A 97 2.54 10.51 10.49
CA SER A 97 1.44 11.44 10.74
C SER A 97 0.91 11.42 12.17
N ILE A 98 0.84 10.27 12.82
CA ILE A 98 0.24 10.13 14.18
C ILE A 98 1.27 9.80 15.27
N GLY A 99 2.51 9.52 14.90
CA GLY A 99 3.57 9.12 15.81
C GLY A 99 3.57 7.61 16.13
N ALA A 100 4.76 7.11 16.49
CA ALA A 100 4.99 5.69 16.77
C ALA A 100 4.14 5.17 17.94
N GLU A 101 3.95 5.95 19.01
CA GLU A 101 3.18 5.52 20.18
C GLU A 101 1.69 5.30 19.86
N ALA A 102 1.09 6.21 19.09
CA ALA A 102 -0.30 6.05 18.66
C ALA A 102 -0.43 4.88 17.68
N PHE A 103 0.52 4.74 16.74
CA PHE A 103 0.54 3.61 15.82
C PHE A 103 0.63 2.28 16.57
N ASP A 104 1.59 2.12 17.49
CA ASP A 104 1.79 0.90 18.28
C ASP A 104 0.58 0.54 19.15
N ARG A 105 -0.20 1.54 19.55
CA ARG A 105 -1.44 1.34 20.34
C ARG A 105 -2.58 0.76 19.50
N TYR A 106 -2.72 1.18 18.25
CA TYR A 106 -3.89 0.83 17.42
C TYR A 106 -3.60 -0.28 16.40
N PHE A 107 -2.40 -0.31 15.82
CA PHE A 107 -2.00 -1.20 14.74
C PHE A 107 -1.24 -2.41 15.28
N THR A 108 -1.94 -3.29 15.98
CA THR A 108 -1.36 -4.50 16.62
C THR A 108 -1.45 -5.73 15.73
N ASP A 109 -0.58 -6.72 15.97
CA ASP A 109 -0.64 -8.05 15.34
C ASP A 109 -0.60 -8.00 13.80
N LEU A 110 0.30 -7.19 13.26
CA LEU A 110 0.39 -6.97 11.82
C LEU A 110 0.72 -8.26 11.06
N TYR A 111 0.01 -8.48 9.96
CA TYR A 111 0.31 -9.51 8.99
C TYR A 111 0.37 -8.89 7.59
N LEU A 112 1.56 -8.84 7.00
CA LEU A 112 1.79 -8.29 5.68
C LEU A 112 1.71 -9.42 4.66
N TRP A 113 0.63 -9.47 3.89
CA TRP A 113 0.43 -10.45 2.84
C TRP A 113 -0.61 -9.91 1.85
N ASP A 114 -0.24 -9.82 0.57
CA ASP A 114 -1.07 -9.17 -0.46
C ASP A 114 -1.58 -7.79 0.03
N TRP A 115 -2.90 -7.58 0.01
CA TRP A 115 -3.59 -6.39 0.51
C TRP A 115 -4.17 -6.57 1.91
N ASN A 116 -3.67 -7.54 2.68
CA ASN A 116 -4.05 -7.65 4.09
C ASN A 116 -3.54 -6.43 4.86
N TYR A 117 -4.46 -5.69 5.47
CA TYR A 117 -4.15 -4.53 6.31
C TYR A 117 -5.02 -4.53 7.57
N ASP A 118 -4.45 -4.04 8.67
CA ASP A 118 -5.15 -3.70 9.90
C ASP A 118 -6.28 -2.68 9.64
N SER A 119 -7.48 -2.99 10.12
CA SER A 119 -8.72 -2.26 9.85
C SER A 119 -8.68 -0.78 10.23
N ASN A 120 -7.74 -0.34 11.07
CA ASN A 120 -7.57 1.06 11.41
C ASN A 120 -7.02 1.94 10.26
N LEU A 121 -6.57 1.37 9.13
CA LEU A 121 -6.31 2.21 7.93
C LEU A 121 -7.60 2.76 7.30
N GLN A 122 -8.72 2.04 7.45
CA GLN A 122 -10.02 2.36 6.83
C GLN A 122 -9.90 2.85 5.38
N MET A 123 -9.50 1.96 4.48
CA MET A 123 -9.24 2.31 3.09
C MET A 123 -10.49 2.85 2.39
N ILE A 124 -10.37 4.04 1.81
CA ILE A 124 -11.37 4.65 0.92
C ILE A 124 -10.97 4.37 -0.51
N THR A 125 -11.96 4.17 -1.38
CA THR A 125 -11.77 3.88 -2.80
C THR A 125 -12.63 4.81 -3.63
N THR A 126 -12.03 5.35 -4.69
CA THR A 126 -12.74 6.05 -5.76
C THR A 126 -12.56 5.30 -7.07
N PHE A 127 -13.55 5.43 -7.96
CA PHE A 127 -13.53 4.93 -9.34
C PHE A 127 -13.62 6.08 -10.34
N ASN A 128 -13.25 7.29 -9.90
CA ASN A 128 -13.27 8.49 -10.70
C ASN A 128 -11.86 9.08 -10.78
N LYS A 129 -11.26 9.03 -11.97
CA LYS A 129 -9.92 9.58 -12.21
C LYS A 129 -9.77 11.07 -11.85
N PHE A 130 -10.87 11.83 -11.85
CA PHE A 130 -10.84 13.26 -11.50
C PHE A 130 -10.76 13.52 -9.99
N GLU A 131 -10.99 12.49 -9.17
CA GLU A 131 -10.83 12.54 -7.71
C GLU A 131 -9.44 12.09 -7.26
N MET A 132 -8.62 11.55 -8.18
CA MET A 132 -7.27 11.10 -7.88
C MET A 132 -6.36 12.25 -7.49
N GLN A 133 -5.57 12.02 -6.46
CA GLN A 133 -4.64 12.99 -5.91
C GLN A 133 -3.28 12.34 -5.62
N ALA A 134 -2.25 13.17 -5.54
CA ALA A 134 -0.95 12.72 -5.11
C ALA A 134 -1.05 12.08 -3.69
N GLY A 135 -0.36 10.97 -3.49
CA GLY A 135 -0.48 10.11 -2.32
C GLY A 135 -1.52 9.00 -2.44
N ASP A 136 -2.33 8.93 -3.51
CA ASP A 136 -3.19 7.79 -3.75
C ASP A 136 -2.39 6.58 -4.25
N VAL A 137 -2.84 5.38 -3.88
CA VAL A 137 -2.45 4.17 -4.61
C VAL A 137 -3.38 4.04 -5.82
N VAL A 138 -2.80 3.90 -7.00
CA VAL A 138 -3.48 3.70 -8.28
C VAL A 138 -3.11 2.37 -8.89
N TYR A 139 -3.83 1.98 -9.95
CA TYR A 139 -3.58 0.72 -10.63
C TYR A 139 -3.38 0.89 -12.14
N PHE A 140 -2.30 0.31 -12.66
CA PHE A 140 -2.10 0.15 -14.10
C PHE A 140 -2.51 -1.27 -14.48
N ARG A 141 -3.52 -1.41 -15.34
CA ARG A 141 -4.02 -2.71 -15.77
C ARG A 141 -3.35 -3.16 -17.06
N ASN A 142 -2.98 -4.43 -17.14
CA ASN A 142 -2.51 -5.08 -18.37
C ASN A 142 -3.49 -6.19 -18.79
N PRO A 143 -4.48 -5.87 -19.64
CA PRO A 143 -5.58 -6.79 -19.94
C PRO A 143 -5.13 -8.05 -20.70
N ASP A 144 -4.12 -7.91 -21.55
CA ASP A 144 -3.61 -8.99 -22.42
C ASP A 144 -2.25 -9.53 -21.93
N HIS A 145 -1.97 -9.47 -20.63
CA HIS A 145 -0.76 -10.06 -20.06
C HIS A 145 -0.63 -11.55 -20.43
N ASP A 146 0.61 -12.02 -20.54
CA ASP A 146 0.88 -13.45 -20.74
C ASP A 146 0.33 -14.25 -19.54
N PRO A 147 -0.59 -15.22 -19.72
CA PRO A 147 -1.18 -16.00 -18.63
C PRO A 147 -0.16 -16.78 -17.80
N GLU A 148 1.02 -17.08 -18.37
CA GLU A 148 2.12 -17.74 -17.65
C GLU A 148 2.91 -16.77 -16.74
N LEU A 149 2.62 -15.47 -16.83
CA LEU A 149 3.24 -14.37 -16.09
C LEU A 149 2.17 -13.55 -15.33
N PRO A 150 1.42 -14.18 -14.40
CA PRO A 150 0.29 -13.54 -13.72
C PRO A 150 0.67 -12.28 -12.91
N GLU A 151 1.93 -12.15 -12.49
CA GLU A 151 2.45 -10.95 -11.84
C GLU A 151 2.45 -9.71 -12.76
N TRP A 152 2.33 -9.91 -14.08
CA TRP A 152 2.26 -8.83 -15.08
C TRP A 152 0.84 -8.45 -15.49
N GLN A 153 -0.20 -8.96 -14.80
CA GLN A 153 -1.60 -8.57 -15.03
C GLN A 153 -1.88 -7.09 -14.73
N GLY A 154 -0.97 -6.43 -14.01
CA GLY A 154 -0.98 -5.00 -13.75
C GLY A 154 0.05 -4.63 -12.70
N GLU A 155 0.01 -3.37 -12.27
CA GLU A 155 0.94 -2.83 -11.27
C GLU A 155 0.20 -1.86 -10.35
N ASN A 156 0.29 -2.10 -9.04
CA ASN A 156 -0.12 -1.13 -8.03
C ASN A 156 0.98 -0.07 -7.89
N ALA A 157 0.61 1.21 -7.85
CA ALA A 157 1.59 2.28 -7.76
C ALA A 157 1.14 3.43 -6.87
N ILE A 158 2.08 4.13 -6.24
CA ILE A 158 1.80 5.41 -5.56
C ILE A 158 1.88 6.54 -6.58
N MET A 159 0.82 7.34 -6.71
CA MET A 159 0.83 8.59 -7.47
C MET A 159 1.64 9.64 -6.70
N LEU A 160 2.81 10.03 -7.22
CA LEU A 160 3.70 11.00 -6.56
C LEU A 160 3.37 12.45 -6.94
N GLY A 161 2.64 12.63 -8.03
CA GLY A 161 2.29 13.93 -8.60
C GLY A 161 1.91 13.78 -10.08
N ALA A 162 2.00 14.88 -10.82
CA ALA A 162 1.74 14.87 -12.26
C ALA A 162 2.69 13.91 -12.98
N ASP A 163 2.12 12.89 -13.62
CA ASP A 163 2.81 11.89 -14.44
C ASP A 163 4.03 11.24 -13.78
N ARG A 164 3.96 10.97 -12.47
CA ARG A 164 5.01 10.29 -11.71
C ARG A 164 4.41 9.26 -10.76
N TYR A 165 4.85 8.02 -10.91
CA TYR A 165 4.31 6.87 -10.19
C TYR A 165 5.44 5.99 -9.66
N TYR A 166 5.33 5.55 -8.41
CA TYR A 166 6.22 4.53 -7.86
C TYR A 166 5.53 3.16 -7.93
N GLY A 167 6.05 2.26 -8.77
CA GLY A 167 5.69 0.83 -8.77
C GLY A 167 6.80 0.00 -8.13
N HIS A 168 6.47 -0.94 -7.25
CA HIS A 168 7.48 -1.72 -6.56
C HIS A 168 8.11 -2.75 -7.51
N GLY A 169 9.43 -2.68 -7.69
CA GLY A 169 10.17 -3.46 -8.70
C GLY A 169 10.35 -2.74 -10.04
N LEU A 170 9.49 -1.77 -10.37
CA LEU A 170 9.67 -0.89 -11.53
C LEU A 170 10.38 0.42 -11.18
N GLY A 171 10.27 0.86 -9.93
CA GLY A 171 10.76 2.14 -9.44
C GLY A 171 9.83 3.31 -9.81
N ILE A 172 10.38 4.53 -9.79
CA ILE A 172 9.65 5.74 -10.18
C ILE A 172 9.67 5.91 -11.70
N LYS A 173 8.48 6.05 -12.31
CA LYS A 173 8.26 6.13 -13.75
C LYS A 173 7.12 7.08 -14.12
N SER A 174 7.06 7.50 -15.39
CA SER A 174 5.85 8.11 -15.97
C SER A 174 4.77 7.07 -16.26
N ALA A 175 3.54 7.50 -16.52
CA ALA A 175 2.46 6.61 -16.94
C ALA A 175 2.82 5.86 -18.24
N GLU A 176 3.45 6.55 -19.20
CA GLU A 176 3.91 5.95 -20.45
C GLU A 176 4.95 4.84 -20.20
N GLU A 177 5.92 5.09 -19.33
CA GLU A 177 6.97 4.11 -19.00
C GLU A 177 6.42 2.91 -18.22
N MET A 178 5.43 3.12 -17.34
CA MET A 178 4.70 2.06 -16.65
C MET A 178 3.95 1.18 -17.65
N ILE A 179 3.15 1.80 -18.52
CA ILE A 179 2.39 1.12 -19.59
C ILE A 179 3.32 0.36 -20.53
N ALA A 180 4.43 0.98 -20.95
CA ALA A 180 5.44 0.33 -21.80
C ALA A 180 6.05 -0.89 -21.10
N SER A 181 6.24 -0.84 -19.77
CA SER A 181 6.78 -1.97 -19.01
C SER A 181 5.82 -3.16 -18.96
N LEU A 182 4.54 -2.90 -18.73
CA LEU A 182 3.49 -3.92 -18.77
C LEU A 182 3.30 -4.48 -20.19
N ASN A 183 3.29 -3.61 -21.21
CA ASN A 183 3.06 -4.00 -22.60
C ASN A 183 4.12 -4.98 -23.16
N ARG A 184 5.34 -4.99 -22.60
CA ARG A 184 6.40 -5.96 -22.95
C ARG A 184 6.10 -7.40 -22.50
N LYS A 185 5.07 -7.58 -21.68
CA LYS A 185 4.72 -8.85 -21.02
C LYS A 185 3.31 -9.32 -21.41
N ARG A 186 2.87 -8.92 -22.60
CA ARG A 186 1.61 -9.34 -23.21
C ARG A 186 1.80 -10.58 -24.07
N VAL A 187 0.70 -11.26 -24.36
CA VAL A 187 0.67 -12.35 -25.34
C VAL A 187 1.16 -11.87 -26.73
N PRO A 188 1.85 -12.73 -27.50
CA PRO A 188 2.33 -12.37 -28.84
C PRO A 188 1.22 -11.85 -29.75
N GLY A 189 1.49 -10.72 -30.44
CA GLY A 189 0.54 -10.11 -31.38
C GLY A 189 -0.57 -9.27 -30.74
N SER A 190 -0.62 -9.13 -29.40
CA SER A 190 -1.61 -8.28 -28.74
C SER A 190 -1.54 -6.82 -29.20
N ARG A 191 -2.70 -6.25 -29.50
CA ARG A 191 -2.90 -4.83 -29.82
C ARG A 191 -3.57 -4.04 -28.69
N THR A 192 -3.98 -4.71 -27.61
CA THR A 192 -4.61 -4.07 -26.45
C THR A 192 -3.52 -3.56 -25.51
N SER A 193 -3.42 -2.24 -25.33
CA SER A 193 -2.43 -1.66 -24.42
C SER A 193 -2.85 -1.80 -22.96
N ALA A 194 -1.87 -1.92 -22.07
CA ALA A 194 -2.03 -1.56 -20.68
C ALA A 194 -2.42 -0.08 -20.53
N TYR A 195 -3.06 0.25 -19.41
CA TYR A 195 -3.58 1.60 -19.14
C TYR A 195 -3.72 1.87 -17.64
N LEU A 196 -3.64 3.15 -17.24
CA LEU A 196 -4.02 3.60 -15.90
C LEU A 196 -5.54 3.50 -15.77
N THR A 197 -6.02 2.74 -14.80
CA THR A 197 -7.45 2.60 -14.52
C THR A 197 -8.01 3.85 -13.83
N ASP A 198 -9.34 3.99 -13.79
CA ASP A 198 -10.02 5.07 -13.06
C ASP A 198 -10.12 4.81 -11.54
N GLU A 199 -9.50 3.75 -11.03
CA GLU A 199 -9.52 3.39 -9.62
C GLU A 199 -8.30 3.91 -8.85
N ALA A 200 -8.59 4.45 -7.66
CA ALA A 200 -7.59 4.86 -6.69
C ALA A 200 -8.07 4.56 -5.27
N LEU A 201 -7.12 4.37 -4.37
CA LEU A 201 -7.39 4.16 -2.96
C LEU A 201 -6.46 5.01 -2.09
N HIS A 202 -6.93 5.35 -0.90
CA HIS A 202 -6.13 6.02 0.12
C HIS A 202 -6.69 5.69 1.52
N PRO A 203 -5.92 5.93 2.60
CA PRO A 203 -6.44 5.80 3.96
C PRO A 203 -7.55 6.83 4.25
N ASN A 204 -8.43 6.53 5.21
CA ASN A 204 -9.37 7.52 5.72
C ASN A 204 -8.64 8.53 6.61
N PHE A 205 -8.22 9.65 6.02
CA PHE A 205 -7.43 10.67 6.71
C PHE A 205 -8.15 11.24 7.95
N ASP A 206 -9.46 11.47 7.86
CA ASP A 206 -10.25 11.99 8.99
C ASP A 206 -10.26 10.99 10.15
N TYR A 207 -10.46 9.71 9.87
CA TYR A 207 -10.40 8.67 10.90
C TYR A 207 -9.01 8.59 11.55
N ILE A 208 -7.95 8.57 10.75
CA ILE A 208 -6.57 8.47 11.24
C ILE A 208 -6.19 9.69 12.07
N SER A 209 -6.63 10.89 11.68
CA SER A 209 -6.41 12.11 12.48
C SER A 209 -6.99 11.98 13.89
N GLY A 210 -8.13 11.29 14.03
CA GLY A 210 -8.76 11.01 15.31
C GLY A 210 -7.95 10.05 16.20
N LEU A 211 -7.12 9.17 15.63
CA LEU A 211 -6.24 8.29 16.39
C LEU A 211 -5.11 9.07 17.07
N ALA A 212 -4.61 10.13 16.44
CA ALA A 212 -3.60 11.01 17.04
C ALA A 212 -4.14 11.76 18.27
N ALA A 213 -5.38 12.24 18.19
CA ALA A 213 -6.01 13.03 19.25
C ALA A 213 -6.48 12.17 20.45
N ARG A 214 -6.75 10.89 20.24
CA ARG A 214 -7.28 10.00 21.29
C ARG A 214 -6.13 9.39 22.08
N GLY A 215 -5.74 10.07 23.16
CA GLY A 215 -4.85 9.53 24.20
C GLY A 215 -5.41 8.36 25.02
N GLY A 216 -6.57 7.80 24.66
CA GLY A 216 -7.33 6.80 25.42
C GLY A 216 -7.29 5.38 24.85
N VAL A 217 -7.52 4.40 25.73
CA VAL A 217 -7.50 2.95 25.48
C VAL A 217 -8.29 2.57 24.21
N PRO A 218 -7.74 1.73 23.31
CA PRO A 218 -8.48 1.21 22.16
C PRO A 218 -9.77 0.53 22.59
N ALA A 219 -10.84 0.69 21.79
CA ALA A 219 -11.98 -0.20 21.90
C ALA A 219 -11.51 -1.65 21.75
N VAL A 220 -11.89 -2.52 22.68
CA VAL A 220 -11.56 -3.95 22.66
C VAL A 220 -11.92 -4.50 21.28
N LYS A 221 -10.93 -4.99 20.53
CA LYS A 221 -11.17 -5.72 19.28
C LYS A 221 -12.04 -6.92 19.62
N GLY A 222 -13.31 -6.87 19.21
CA GLY A 222 -14.11 -8.09 19.04
C GLY A 222 -13.32 -9.03 18.13
N ASN A 223 -13.40 -10.33 18.40
CA ASN A 223 -12.66 -11.38 17.71
C ASN A 223 -13.19 -11.60 16.28
N SER A 224 -13.21 -10.53 15.48
CA SER A 224 -13.66 -10.53 14.10
C SER A 224 -12.45 -10.70 13.19
N GLY A 225 -12.18 -11.97 12.85
CA GLY A 225 -11.54 -12.31 11.57
C GLY A 225 -10.06 -12.64 11.60
N LYS A 226 -9.60 -13.55 12.46
CA LYS A 226 -8.31 -14.25 12.22
C LYS A 226 -8.28 -15.09 10.92
N ASN A 227 -9.38 -15.13 10.15
CA ASN A 227 -9.57 -16.02 9.01
C ASN A 227 -10.04 -15.32 7.72
N ALA A 228 -10.08 -13.99 7.65
CA ALA A 228 -10.45 -13.31 6.40
C ALA A 228 -9.20 -12.83 5.68
N VAL A 229 -8.75 -13.61 4.69
CA VAL A 229 -7.65 -13.24 3.82
C VAL A 229 -8.23 -12.52 2.61
N TYR A 230 -7.94 -11.22 2.49
CA TYR A 230 -8.35 -10.40 1.36
C TYR A 230 -7.25 -10.39 0.32
N SER A 231 -7.60 -10.69 -0.91
CA SER A 231 -6.71 -10.48 -2.06
C SER A 231 -7.32 -9.44 -2.98
N ARG A 232 -6.48 -8.58 -3.56
CA ARG A 232 -6.94 -7.57 -4.51
C ARG A 232 -6.11 -7.59 -5.78
N ILE A 233 -6.81 -7.46 -6.91
CA ILE A 233 -6.20 -7.11 -8.18
C ILE A 233 -6.64 -5.67 -8.45
N GLY A 234 -5.68 -4.74 -8.38
CA GLY A 234 -5.98 -3.31 -8.27
C GLY A 234 -6.68 -2.95 -6.95
N VAL A 235 -7.69 -2.09 -6.99
CA VAL A 235 -8.45 -1.70 -5.77
C VAL A 235 -9.62 -2.63 -5.44
N ARG A 236 -9.96 -3.56 -6.34
CA ARG A 236 -11.12 -4.45 -6.17
C ARG A 236 -10.82 -5.55 -5.17
N THR A 237 -11.70 -5.69 -4.17
CA THR A 237 -11.56 -6.71 -3.11
C THR A 237 -12.19 -8.03 -3.50
N TYR A 238 -11.40 -9.10 -3.41
CA TYR A 238 -11.85 -10.49 -3.50
C TYR A 238 -11.75 -11.13 -2.12
N ILE A 239 -12.82 -11.81 -1.69
CA ILE A 239 -12.86 -12.53 -0.43
C ILE A 239 -12.66 -14.02 -0.75
N TYR A 240 -11.59 -14.59 -0.23
CA TYR A 240 -11.37 -16.04 -0.28
C TYR A 240 -11.87 -16.64 1.04
N LYS A 241 -12.78 -17.62 0.96
CA LYS A 241 -13.29 -18.39 2.09
C LYS A 241 -12.48 -19.66 2.28
#